data_AF-A0A950F8J2-F1
#
_entry.id   AF-A0A950F8J2-F1
#
_cell.length_a   1.000
_cell.length_b   1.000
_cell.length_c   1.000
_cell.angle_alpha   90.00
_cell.angle_beta   90.00
_cell.angle_gamma   90.00
#
_symmetry.space_group_name_H-M   'P 1'
#
loop_
_entity.id
_entity.type
_entity.pdbx_description
1 polymer ?
#
loop_
_entity_poly.entity_id
_entity_poly.type
_entity_poly.pdbx_seq_one_letter_code
_entity_poly.pdbx_strand_id
1 'polypeptide(L)'
;VGVKIWKNIGMALRDADGRYVMPDDARLEPIIAHLESAHLVLLGHQAEPLNCWLPPAKMTVRSHREYFREHPQYYMYRHPEMPGHDVILAARDAMLRAHPALRFDAVHLASLEWDVDRVADFLERFPHARVDMAARLVHLEYQAVSKRDKVRRFLIRYQDRILYGSDEAYGPADDDAAALAELDAGWRADWRFLATSERMHSEDFAGSFRGLHLPRPVIDKIYRGNAQALFPGAWDLTR
;
A
#
# COMPACT_ATOMS: atom_id res chain seq x y z
N VAL A 1 -1.30 -17.94 5.00
CA VAL A 1 -2.45 -17.42 4.21
C VAL A 1 -3.29 -16.52 5.12
N GLY A 2 -3.85 -15.42 4.61
CA GLY A 2 -4.56 -14.40 5.40
C GLY A 2 -5.89 -13.98 4.78
N VAL A 3 -6.57 -13.01 5.37
CA VAL A 3 -7.85 -12.45 4.90
C VAL A 3 -7.61 -11.03 4.38
N LYS A 4 -8.24 -10.63 3.27
CA LYS A 4 -8.18 -9.25 2.77
C LYS A 4 -9.53 -8.56 2.94
N ILE A 5 -9.53 -7.41 3.60
CA ILE A 5 -10.63 -6.47 3.56
C ILE A 5 -10.35 -5.49 2.40
N TRP A 6 -11.27 -5.47 1.44
CA TRP A 6 -11.13 -4.71 0.21
C TRP A 6 -11.62 -3.27 0.38
N LYS A 7 -11.14 -2.37 -0.49
CA LYS A 7 -11.47 -0.93 -0.48
C LYS A 7 -12.96 -0.62 -0.62
N ASN A 8 -13.78 -1.57 -1.08
CA ASN A 8 -15.22 -1.40 -1.12
C ASN A 8 -15.79 -1.13 0.29
N ILE A 9 -15.21 -1.69 1.35
CA ILE A 9 -15.52 -1.31 2.73
C ILE A 9 -14.85 0.04 3.02
N GLY A 10 -15.68 1.06 3.22
CA GLY A 10 -15.29 2.46 3.34
C GLY A 10 -15.49 3.30 2.07
N MET A 11 -15.64 2.70 0.88
CA MET A 11 -15.82 3.47 -0.37
C MET A 11 -17.11 3.19 -1.14
N ALA A 12 -17.64 1.97 -1.10
CA ALA A 12 -18.75 1.57 -1.99
C ALA A 12 -19.86 0.78 -1.28
N LEU A 13 -19.50 -0.10 -0.35
CA LEU A 13 -20.47 -0.94 0.33
C LEU A 13 -21.35 -0.07 1.24
N ARG A 14 -22.66 -0.17 1.05
CA ARG A 14 -23.68 0.46 1.88
C ARG A 14 -24.53 -0.60 2.56
N ASP A 15 -25.01 -0.30 3.76
CA ASP A 15 -25.98 -1.14 4.46
C ASP A 15 -27.42 -0.89 4.03
N ALA A 16 -28.36 -1.57 4.69
CA ALA A 16 -29.79 -1.45 4.42
C ALA A 16 -30.35 -0.03 4.65
N ASP A 17 -29.69 0.78 5.49
CA ASP A 17 -30.06 2.18 5.73
C ASP A 17 -29.35 3.14 4.76
N GLY A 18 -28.56 2.61 3.82
CA GLY A 18 -27.78 3.37 2.86
C GLY A 18 -26.53 4.02 3.43
N ARG A 19 -26.12 3.68 4.66
CA ARG A 19 -24.87 4.18 5.26
C ARG A 19 -23.69 3.36 4.75
N TYR A 20 -22.55 4.01 4.55
CA TYR A 20 -21.33 3.31 4.18
C TYR A 20 -20.88 2.38 5.32
N VAL A 21 -20.58 1.13 4.96
CA VAL A 21 -19.96 0.18 5.87
C VAL A 21 -18.49 0.55 5.98
N MET A 22 -18.05 0.93 7.17
CA MET A 22 -16.68 1.38 7.44
C MET A 22 -15.81 0.24 7.99
N PRO A 23 -14.47 0.35 7.95
CA PRO A 23 -13.58 -0.67 8.51
C PRO A 23 -13.80 -0.99 10.00
N ASP A 24 -14.31 -0.05 10.79
CA ASP A 24 -14.63 -0.20 12.21
C ASP A 24 -16.12 -0.50 12.49
N ASP A 25 -16.87 -0.88 11.45
CA ASP A 25 -18.28 -1.24 11.60
C ASP A 25 -18.44 -2.40 12.60
N ALA A 26 -19.32 -2.25 13.58
CA ALA A 26 -19.53 -3.23 14.65
C ALA A 26 -19.90 -4.64 14.14
N ARG A 27 -20.47 -4.74 12.93
CA ARG A 27 -20.77 -6.04 12.31
C ARG A 27 -19.52 -6.79 11.86
N LEU A 28 -18.41 -6.09 11.63
CA LEU A 28 -17.12 -6.67 11.29
C LEU A 28 -16.33 -7.08 12.52
N GLU A 29 -16.67 -6.55 13.71
CA GLU A 29 -15.93 -6.83 14.95
C GLU A 29 -15.73 -8.34 15.18
N PRO A 30 -16.76 -9.21 15.12
CA PRO A 30 -16.57 -10.61 15.50
C PRO A 30 -15.60 -11.33 14.56
N ILE A 31 -15.54 -10.89 13.30
CA ILE A 31 -14.58 -11.39 12.31
C ILE A 31 -13.18 -10.93 12.71
N ILE A 32 -12.98 -9.65 13.01
CA ILE A 32 -11.67 -9.08 13.31
C ILE A 32 -11.13 -9.63 14.64
N ALA A 33 -11.96 -9.75 15.66
CA ALA A 33 -11.61 -10.41 16.94
C ALA A 33 -11.20 -11.87 16.73
N HIS A 34 -11.89 -12.58 15.84
CA HIS A 34 -11.47 -13.94 15.48
C HIS A 34 -10.11 -13.96 14.79
N LEU A 35 -9.84 -13.06 13.85
CA LEU A 35 -8.54 -12.97 13.17
C LEU A 35 -7.40 -12.66 14.15
N GLU A 36 -7.63 -11.74 15.09
CA GLU A 36 -6.67 -11.39 16.14
C GLU A 36 -6.38 -12.60 17.06
N SER A 37 -7.43 -13.23 17.61
CA SER A 37 -7.27 -14.37 18.52
C SER A 37 -6.66 -15.61 17.85
N ALA A 38 -6.94 -15.81 16.56
CA ALA A 38 -6.36 -16.90 15.77
C ALA A 38 -4.97 -16.56 15.18
N HIS A 39 -4.44 -15.36 15.43
CA HIS A 39 -3.18 -14.86 14.86
C HIS A 39 -3.11 -14.91 13.33
N LEU A 40 -4.27 -14.76 12.68
CA LEU A 40 -4.41 -14.67 11.23
C LEU A 40 -4.10 -13.25 10.76
N VAL A 41 -3.47 -13.14 9.59
CA VAL A 41 -3.12 -11.84 9.02
C VAL A 41 -4.34 -11.24 8.32
N LEU A 42 -4.66 -9.98 8.65
CA LEU A 42 -5.62 -9.16 7.91
C LEU A 42 -4.85 -8.20 7.00
N LEU A 43 -5.03 -8.33 5.69
CA LEU A 43 -4.59 -7.34 4.70
C LEU A 43 -5.68 -6.29 4.55
N GLY A 44 -5.33 -5.03 4.73
CA GLY A 44 -6.28 -3.93 4.65
C GLY A 44 -5.99 -2.96 3.51
N HIS A 45 -6.89 -2.94 2.52
CA HIS A 45 -6.92 -1.89 1.50
C HIS A 45 -7.97 -0.87 1.92
N GLN A 46 -7.57 0.19 2.64
CA GLN A 46 -8.47 1.25 3.10
C GLN A 46 -8.12 2.57 2.43
N ALA A 47 -8.98 2.97 1.49
CA ALA A 47 -8.82 4.10 0.58
C ALA A 47 -7.88 3.86 -0.60
N GLU A 48 -8.17 4.58 -1.70
CA GLU A 48 -7.31 4.81 -2.86
C GLU A 48 -6.13 5.74 -2.52
N PRO A 49 -5.14 5.99 -3.42
CA PRO A 49 -4.12 6.99 -3.12
C PRO A 49 -4.75 8.37 -2.94
N LEU A 50 -4.14 9.26 -2.17
CA LEU A 50 -4.69 10.58 -1.84
C LEU A 50 -5.07 11.39 -3.08
N ASN A 51 -4.35 11.19 -4.20
CA ASN A 51 -4.67 11.79 -5.50
C ASN A 51 -6.15 11.60 -5.89
N CYS A 52 -6.80 10.50 -5.48
CA CYS A 52 -8.21 10.23 -5.73
C CYS A 52 -9.18 11.27 -5.11
N TRP A 53 -8.78 11.94 -4.03
CA TRP A 53 -9.55 13.02 -3.37
C TRP A 53 -9.05 14.42 -3.69
N LEU A 54 -8.04 14.58 -4.55
CA LEU A 54 -7.48 15.87 -4.90
C LEU A 54 -7.99 16.36 -6.26
N PRO A 55 -8.17 17.67 -6.48
CA PRO A 55 -8.39 18.19 -7.82
C PRO A 55 -7.20 17.83 -8.73
N PRO A 56 -7.37 17.71 -10.07
CA PRO A 56 -6.32 17.23 -10.96
C PRO A 56 -5.03 18.06 -10.89
N ALA A 57 -5.17 19.37 -10.70
CA ALA A 57 -4.05 20.30 -10.58
C ALA A 57 -3.17 20.09 -9.32
N LYS A 58 -3.67 19.37 -8.31
CA LYS A 58 -2.93 19.04 -7.08
C LYS A 58 -2.42 17.59 -7.06
N MET A 59 -2.80 16.76 -8.03
CA MET A 59 -2.29 15.40 -8.11
C MET A 59 -0.82 15.39 -8.50
N THR A 60 -0.02 14.54 -7.86
CA THR A 60 1.42 14.45 -8.10
C THR A 60 1.80 13.49 -9.23
N VAL A 61 0.95 12.52 -9.55
CA VAL A 61 1.21 11.40 -10.47
C VAL A 61 0.30 11.49 -11.69
N ARG A 62 0.86 11.30 -12.90
CA ARG A 62 0.21 11.44 -14.21
C ARG A 62 -0.73 10.28 -14.50
N SER A 63 -0.28 9.04 -14.34
CA SER A 63 -1.15 7.87 -14.48
C SER A 63 -2.41 7.96 -13.63
N HIS A 64 -2.34 8.54 -12.43
CA HIS A 64 -3.53 8.76 -11.59
C HIS A 64 -4.50 9.77 -12.23
N ARG A 65 -4.00 10.87 -12.80
CA ARG A 65 -4.84 11.85 -13.52
C ARG A 65 -5.52 11.21 -14.73
N GLU A 66 -4.80 10.38 -15.46
CA GLU A 66 -5.30 9.65 -16.64
C GLU A 66 -6.35 8.63 -16.23
N TYR A 67 -6.04 7.79 -15.25
CA TYR A 67 -6.95 6.79 -14.69
C TYR A 67 -8.24 7.41 -14.18
N PHE A 68 -8.18 8.47 -13.35
CA PHE A 68 -9.38 9.11 -12.81
C PHE A 68 -10.18 9.92 -13.84
N ARG A 69 -9.56 10.30 -14.95
CA ARG A 69 -10.27 10.87 -16.11
C ARG A 69 -11.06 9.79 -16.86
N GLU A 70 -10.49 8.60 -17.01
CA GLU A 70 -11.08 7.46 -17.73
C GLU A 70 -12.06 6.65 -16.88
N HIS A 71 -11.91 6.70 -15.55
CA HIS A 71 -12.75 6.04 -14.57
C HIS A 71 -13.33 7.03 -13.55
N PRO A 72 -14.17 7.99 -13.98
CA PRO A 72 -14.68 9.05 -13.12
C PRO A 72 -15.49 8.53 -11.92
N GLN A 73 -16.12 7.35 -12.04
CA GLN A 73 -16.85 6.68 -10.95
C GLN A 73 -15.96 6.29 -9.76
N TYR A 74 -14.64 6.19 -9.96
CA TYR A 74 -13.66 5.91 -8.91
C TYR A 74 -12.93 7.17 -8.44
N TYR A 75 -13.23 8.35 -8.99
CA TYR A 75 -12.56 9.59 -8.67
C TYR A 75 -13.29 10.37 -7.56
N MET A 76 -12.93 10.11 -6.31
CA MET A 76 -13.69 10.56 -5.13
C MET A 76 -13.80 12.08 -5.00
N TYR A 77 -12.88 12.87 -5.56
CA TYR A 77 -13.02 14.33 -5.61
C TYR A 77 -14.33 14.78 -6.31
N ARG A 78 -14.85 14.01 -7.28
CA ARG A 78 -16.13 14.28 -7.95
C ARG A 78 -17.35 13.72 -7.21
N HIS A 79 -17.11 12.98 -6.13
CA HIS A 79 -18.12 12.28 -5.36
C HIS A 79 -18.07 12.67 -3.87
N PRO A 80 -18.31 13.95 -3.52
CA PRO A 80 -18.23 14.42 -2.14
C PRO A 80 -19.26 13.77 -1.19
N GLU A 81 -20.26 13.08 -1.74
CA GLU A 81 -21.20 12.24 -0.99
C GLU A 81 -20.58 10.93 -0.47
N MET A 82 -19.44 10.50 -1.03
CA MET A 82 -18.69 9.34 -0.57
C MET A 82 -17.76 9.72 0.58
N PRO A 83 -17.34 8.77 1.43
CA PRO A 83 -16.47 9.07 2.55
C PRO A 83 -15.14 9.72 2.12
N GLY A 84 -14.71 10.72 2.89
CA GLY A 84 -13.41 11.34 2.73
C GLY A 84 -12.27 10.37 3.04
N HIS A 85 -11.11 10.61 2.43
CA HIS A 85 -9.90 9.82 2.66
C HIS A 85 -9.58 9.70 4.16
N ASP A 86 -9.58 10.83 4.88
CA ASP A 86 -9.34 10.92 6.31
C ASP A 86 -10.40 10.17 7.15
N VAL A 87 -11.66 10.20 6.74
CA VAL A 87 -12.75 9.45 7.39
C VAL A 87 -12.50 7.95 7.30
N ILE A 88 -12.11 7.45 6.13
CA ILE A 88 -11.79 6.03 5.92
C ILE A 88 -10.56 5.63 6.76
N LEU A 89 -9.52 6.47 6.77
CA LEU A 89 -8.32 6.18 7.55
C LEU A 89 -8.58 6.24 9.07
N ALA A 90 -9.43 7.15 9.53
CA ALA A 90 -9.82 7.24 10.93
C ALA A 90 -10.58 5.99 11.39
N ALA A 91 -11.49 5.48 10.55
CA ALA A 91 -12.18 4.21 10.81
C ALA A 91 -11.20 3.02 10.87
N ARG A 92 -10.26 2.92 9.93
CA ARG A 92 -9.18 1.91 10.02
C ARG A 92 -8.39 2.04 11.33
N ASP A 93 -7.99 3.24 11.70
CA ASP A 93 -7.21 3.48 12.91
C ASP A 93 -8.04 3.20 14.18
N ALA A 94 -9.37 3.36 14.16
CA ALA A 94 -10.27 2.93 15.23
C ALA A 94 -10.33 1.40 15.35
N MET A 95 -10.50 0.69 14.23
CA MET A 95 -10.44 -0.77 14.17
C MET A 95 -9.13 -1.31 14.77
N LEU A 96 -7.97 -0.75 14.39
CA LEU A 96 -6.68 -1.20 14.90
C LEU A 96 -6.45 -0.85 16.37
N ARG A 97 -7.07 0.21 16.89
CA ARG A 97 -7.05 0.51 18.34
C ARG A 97 -7.89 -0.47 19.15
N ALA A 98 -9.00 -0.96 18.58
CA ALA A 98 -9.84 -1.98 19.21
C ALA A 98 -9.16 -3.35 19.22
N HIS A 99 -8.27 -3.63 18.25
CA HIS A 99 -7.56 -4.89 18.08
C HIS A 99 -6.03 -4.70 18.03
N PRO A 100 -5.39 -4.31 19.16
CA PRO A 100 -4.00 -3.91 19.18
C PRO A 100 -3.00 -5.05 18.90
N ALA A 101 -3.39 -6.31 19.03
CA ALA A 101 -2.57 -7.48 18.74
C ALA A 101 -2.80 -8.05 17.32
N LEU A 102 -3.75 -7.47 16.56
CA LEU A 102 -4.05 -7.90 15.20
C LEU A 102 -2.80 -7.78 14.31
N ARG A 103 -2.47 -8.88 13.64
CA ARG A 103 -1.44 -8.89 12.60
C ARG A 103 -2.02 -8.26 11.34
N PHE A 104 -1.69 -7.01 11.11
CA PHE A 104 -2.26 -6.24 10.02
C PHE A 104 -1.22 -5.95 8.94
N ASP A 105 -1.60 -6.05 7.68
CA ASP A 105 -0.83 -5.54 6.55
C ASP A 105 -1.62 -4.42 5.89
N ALA A 106 -1.22 -3.19 6.17
CA ALA A 106 -1.82 -2.00 5.61
C ALA A 106 -1.28 -1.80 4.19
N VAL A 107 -1.90 -2.49 3.24
CA VAL A 107 -1.45 -2.55 1.86
C VAL A 107 -1.39 -1.14 1.26
N HIS A 108 -0.55 -0.94 0.23
CA HIS A 108 -0.40 0.34 -0.45
C HIS A 108 0.08 1.48 0.48
N LEU A 109 1.10 1.23 1.29
CA LEU A 109 1.65 2.17 2.27
C LEU A 109 0.58 2.74 3.21
N ALA A 110 -0.37 1.90 3.61
CA ALA A 110 -1.54 2.28 4.41
C ALA A 110 -2.36 3.44 3.79
N SER A 111 -2.32 3.61 2.47
CA SER A 111 -2.89 4.79 1.79
C SER A 111 -2.42 6.11 2.43
N LEU A 112 -1.15 6.15 2.83
CA LEU A 112 -0.43 7.31 3.38
C LEU A 112 0.79 7.65 2.52
N GLU A 113 0.81 7.19 1.27
CA GLU A 113 1.96 7.11 0.38
C GLU A 113 2.62 8.45 0.07
N TRP A 114 1.92 9.58 0.24
CA TRP A 114 2.41 10.90 -0.14
C TRP A 114 3.45 11.47 0.83
N ASP A 115 3.58 10.91 2.04
CA ASP A 115 4.58 11.33 3.02
C ASP A 115 5.02 10.17 3.92
N VAL A 116 6.29 9.79 3.83
CA VAL A 116 6.88 8.73 4.66
C VAL A 116 6.80 9.00 6.17
N ASP A 117 6.68 10.26 6.61
CA ASP A 117 6.47 10.55 8.04
C ASP A 117 5.08 10.09 8.52
N ARG A 118 4.07 10.16 7.65
CA ARG A 118 2.73 9.67 7.99
C ARG A 118 2.68 8.15 8.09
N VAL A 119 3.39 7.47 7.19
CA VAL A 119 3.55 6.01 7.25
C VAL A 119 4.32 5.62 8.51
N ALA A 120 5.38 6.36 8.86
CA ALA A 120 6.10 6.17 10.12
C ALA A 120 5.19 6.33 11.34
N ASP A 121 4.43 7.43 11.43
CA ASP A 121 3.49 7.69 12.53
C ASP A 121 2.41 6.60 12.64
N PHE A 122 1.98 6.01 11.52
CA PHE A 122 1.09 4.85 11.53
C PHE A 122 1.77 3.62 12.15
N LEU A 123 2.99 3.29 11.71
CA LEU A 123 3.73 2.12 12.20
C LEU A 123 4.12 2.23 13.69
N GLU A 124 4.37 3.45 14.18
CA GLU A 124 4.63 3.72 15.61
C GLU A 124 3.36 3.58 16.46
N ARG A 125 2.19 4.00 15.94
CA ARG A 125 0.91 3.86 16.65
C ARG A 125 0.40 2.41 16.68
N PHE A 126 0.74 1.60 15.68
CA PHE A 126 0.24 0.23 15.53
C PHE A 126 1.40 -0.78 15.41
N PRO A 127 1.96 -1.25 16.54
CA PRO A 127 3.18 -2.07 16.56
C PRO A 127 3.04 -3.47 15.97
N HIS A 128 1.84 -3.94 15.64
CA HIS A 128 1.61 -5.20 14.93
C HIS A 128 1.26 -5.04 13.44
N ALA A 129 1.14 -3.79 12.96
CA ALA A 129 0.83 -3.48 11.56
C ALA A 129 2.07 -3.42 10.66
N ARG A 130 2.01 -3.92 9.45
CA ARG A 130 3.03 -3.75 8.41
C ARG A 130 2.44 -2.91 7.29
N VAL A 131 3.27 -2.53 6.34
CA VAL A 131 2.84 -1.92 5.09
C VAL A 131 3.53 -2.63 3.94
N ASP A 132 2.85 -2.75 2.80
CA ASP A 132 3.50 -3.00 1.53
C ASP A 132 3.62 -1.72 0.69
N MET A 133 4.34 -1.80 -0.42
CA MET A 133 4.53 -0.70 -1.37
C MET A 133 3.81 -0.90 -2.71
N ALA A 134 2.90 -1.88 -2.78
CA ALA A 134 2.20 -2.27 -4.00
C ALA A 134 1.45 -1.09 -4.60
N ALA A 135 1.60 -0.87 -5.91
CA ALA A 135 1.03 0.28 -6.64
C ALA A 135 1.35 1.67 -6.06
N ARG A 136 2.37 1.80 -5.18
CA ARG A 136 2.70 3.07 -4.49
C ARG A 136 4.17 3.47 -4.59
N LEU A 137 5.00 2.67 -5.25
CA LEU A 137 6.43 2.98 -5.36
C LEU A 137 6.70 4.33 -6.03
N VAL A 138 5.90 4.67 -7.05
CA VAL A 138 5.94 5.98 -7.73
C VAL A 138 5.83 7.17 -6.78
N HIS A 139 5.14 7.04 -5.64
CA HIS A 139 5.06 8.09 -4.64
C HIS A 139 6.33 8.21 -3.79
N LEU A 140 7.02 7.09 -3.52
CA LEU A 140 8.34 7.11 -2.89
C LEU A 140 9.39 7.70 -3.84
N GLU A 141 9.31 7.38 -5.14
CA GLU A 141 10.15 7.98 -6.18
C GLU A 141 9.93 9.49 -6.27
N TYR A 142 8.66 9.93 -6.30
CA TYR A 142 8.31 11.34 -6.31
C TYR A 142 8.86 12.08 -5.07
N GLN A 143 8.72 11.50 -3.88
CA GLN A 143 9.34 12.04 -2.67
C GLN A 143 10.87 12.08 -2.80
N ALA A 144 11.49 11.07 -3.42
CA ALA A 144 12.93 10.99 -3.59
C ALA A 144 13.52 12.04 -4.55
N VAL A 145 12.71 12.68 -5.41
CA VAL A 145 13.14 13.82 -6.25
C VAL A 145 13.76 14.92 -5.40
N SER A 146 13.17 15.23 -4.23
CA SER A 146 13.62 16.33 -3.35
C SER A 146 14.05 15.86 -1.95
N LYS A 147 13.60 14.68 -1.51
CA LYS A 147 13.77 14.19 -0.14
C LYS A 147 14.34 12.76 -0.10
N ARG A 148 15.22 12.41 -1.04
CA ARG A 148 15.83 11.08 -1.16
C ARG A 148 16.31 10.50 0.17
N ASP A 149 17.09 11.27 0.94
CA ASP A 149 17.65 10.76 2.20
C ASP A 149 16.59 10.56 3.29
N LYS A 150 15.47 11.31 3.24
CA LYS A 150 14.33 11.09 4.12
C LYS A 150 13.69 9.73 3.83
N VAL A 151 13.38 9.47 2.55
CA VAL A 151 12.80 8.19 2.10
C VAL A 151 13.73 7.03 2.46
N ARG A 152 15.03 7.17 2.17
CA ARG A 152 16.04 6.17 2.50
C ARG A 152 16.10 5.87 4.00
N ARG A 153 16.12 6.89 4.86
CA ARG A 153 16.15 6.71 6.32
C ARG A 153 14.88 6.03 6.83
N PHE A 154 13.72 6.39 6.30
CA PHE A 154 12.45 5.73 6.62
C PHE A 154 12.51 4.23 6.32
N LEU A 155 12.88 3.85 5.10
CA LEU A 155 12.95 2.43 4.71
C LEU A 155 13.96 1.63 5.54
N ILE A 156 15.09 2.24 5.94
CA ILE A 156 16.06 1.59 6.82
C ILE A 156 15.53 1.45 8.25
N ARG A 157 14.88 2.48 8.79
CA ARG A 157 14.34 2.49 10.16
C ARG A 157 13.24 1.45 10.33
N TYR A 158 12.33 1.34 9.36
CA TYR A 158 11.17 0.44 9.41
C TYR A 158 11.35 -0.83 8.57
N GLN A 159 12.60 -1.21 8.27
CA GLN A 159 12.93 -2.30 7.35
C GLN A 159 12.29 -3.66 7.68
N ASP A 160 11.91 -3.91 8.94
CA ASP A 160 11.27 -5.17 9.38
C ASP A 160 9.74 -5.15 9.26
N ARG A 161 9.18 -4.04 8.78
CA ARG A 161 7.73 -3.76 8.74
C ARG A 161 7.24 -3.32 7.37
N ILE A 162 8.11 -3.34 6.36
CA ILE A 162 7.82 -2.90 4.99
C ILE A 162 8.02 -4.07 4.03
N LEU A 163 7.01 -4.39 3.24
CA LEU A 163 7.03 -5.47 2.25
C LEU A 163 7.05 -4.91 0.84
N TYR A 164 7.67 -5.64 -0.08
CA TYR A 164 7.41 -5.47 -1.50
C TYR A 164 6.10 -6.16 -1.90
N GLY A 165 5.33 -5.49 -2.75
CA GLY A 165 4.22 -6.06 -3.50
C GLY A 165 4.11 -5.29 -4.82
N SER A 166 3.58 -5.90 -5.86
CA SER A 166 3.43 -5.26 -7.18
C SER A 166 2.02 -4.70 -7.42
N ASP A 167 1.00 -5.37 -6.87
CA ASP A 167 -0.43 -5.20 -7.21
C ASP A 167 -0.81 -5.71 -8.61
N GLU A 168 0.03 -6.57 -9.16
CA GLU A 168 -0.13 -7.12 -10.51
C GLU A 168 -0.87 -8.45 -10.49
N ALA A 169 -1.71 -8.68 -11.50
CA ALA A 169 -2.47 -9.91 -11.66
C ALA A 169 -1.90 -10.73 -12.83
N TYR A 170 -0.95 -11.61 -12.53
CA TYR A 170 -0.39 -12.57 -13.48
C TYR A 170 -0.06 -13.87 -12.75
N GLY A 171 -0.61 -14.98 -13.24
CA GLY A 171 -0.59 -16.28 -12.60
C GLY A 171 -0.18 -17.42 -13.55
N PRO A 172 -0.16 -18.67 -13.04
CA PRO A 172 0.35 -19.82 -13.79
C PRO A 172 -0.42 -20.17 -15.06
N ALA A 173 -1.64 -19.65 -15.22
CA ALA A 173 -2.49 -19.88 -16.38
C ALA A 173 -2.36 -18.80 -17.45
N ASP A 174 -1.61 -17.72 -17.19
CA ASP A 174 -1.42 -16.62 -18.13
C ASP A 174 -0.22 -16.90 -19.04
N ASP A 175 -0.40 -16.71 -20.35
CA ASP A 175 0.59 -16.99 -21.39
C ASP A 175 0.97 -15.75 -22.24
N ASP A 176 0.52 -14.57 -21.84
CA ASP A 176 0.86 -13.31 -22.50
C ASP A 176 2.31 -12.89 -22.19
N ALA A 177 3.20 -13.20 -23.14
CA ALA A 177 4.61 -12.86 -23.06
C ALA A 177 4.87 -11.33 -22.99
N ALA A 178 4.00 -10.51 -23.56
CA ALA A 178 4.15 -9.06 -23.50
C ALA A 178 3.82 -8.54 -22.09
N ALA A 179 2.73 -9.02 -21.50
CA ALA A 179 2.39 -8.71 -20.12
C ALA A 179 3.49 -9.20 -19.16
N LEU A 180 4.03 -10.42 -19.34
CA LEU A 180 5.13 -10.92 -18.52
C LEU A 180 6.40 -10.04 -18.63
N ALA A 181 6.71 -9.56 -19.83
CA ALA A 181 7.85 -8.66 -20.04
C ALA A 181 7.66 -7.29 -19.37
N GLU A 182 6.43 -6.76 -19.37
CA GLU A 182 6.09 -5.52 -18.66
C GLU A 182 6.23 -5.68 -17.15
N LEU A 183 5.77 -6.80 -16.59
CA LEU A 183 5.90 -7.13 -15.17
C LEU A 183 7.36 -7.27 -14.73
N ASP A 184 8.19 -7.97 -15.51
CA ASP A 184 9.63 -8.09 -15.25
C ASP A 184 10.30 -6.72 -15.33
N ALA A 185 9.94 -5.88 -16.30
CA ALA A 185 10.47 -4.52 -16.43
C ALA A 185 10.09 -3.63 -15.24
N GLY A 186 8.83 -3.66 -14.80
CA GLY A 186 8.34 -2.94 -13.63
C GLY A 186 9.05 -3.39 -12.36
N TRP A 187 9.10 -4.70 -12.10
CA TRP A 187 9.81 -5.26 -10.95
C TRP A 187 11.29 -4.87 -10.92
N ARG A 188 11.97 -4.88 -12.07
CA ARG A 188 13.38 -4.45 -12.19
C ARG A 188 13.54 -2.94 -11.99
N ALA A 189 12.60 -2.11 -12.43
CA ALA A 189 12.62 -0.67 -12.20
C ALA A 189 12.53 -0.39 -10.69
N ASP A 190 11.57 -1.03 -10.02
CA ASP A 190 11.37 -0.95 -8.58
C ASP A 190 12.63 -1.37 -7.81
N TRP A 191 13.20 -2.52 -8.19
CA TRP A 191 14.43 -3.00 -7.59
C TRP A 191 15.60 -2.04 -7.80
N ARG A 192 15.75 -1.46 -9.00
CA ARG A 192 16.80 -0.47 -9.27
C ARG A 192 16.62 0.79 -8.43
N PHE A 193 15.39 1.27 -8.27
CA PHE A 193 15.10 2.41 -7.40
C PHE A 193 15.52 2.13 -5.95
N LEU A 194 15.21 0.95 -5.42
CA LEU A 194 15.51 0.62 -4.02
C LEU A 194 17.00 0.29 -3.80
N ALA A 195 17.60 -0.54 -4.66
CA ALA A 195 18.89 -1.19 -4.41
C ALA A 195 20.10 -0.42 -4.94
N THR A 196 19.93 0.46 -5.93
CA THR A 196 21.06 1.12 -6.62
C THR A 196 21.13 2.61 -6.31
N SER A 197 22.22 3.26 -6.73
CA SER A 197 22.33 4.72 -6.77
C SER A 197 22.14 5.31 -8.17
N GLU A 198 21.53 4.57 -9.09
CA GLU A 198 21.33 4.98 -10.49
C GLU A 198 20.49 6.25 -10.57
N ARG A 199 20.74 7.06 -11.61
CA ARG A 199 19.88 8.20 -11.94
C ARG A 199 18.77 7.69 -12.83
N MET A 200 17.53 7.91 -12.41
CA MET A 200 16.33 7.40 -13.07
C MET A 200 15.43 8.56 -13.46
N HIS A 201 14.47 8.29 -14.33
CA HIS A 201 13.42 9.24 -14.74
C HIS A 201 12.08 8.52 -14.69
N SER A 202 11.06 9.20 -14.19
CA SER A 202 9.68 8.72 -14.21
C SER A 202 8.82 9.65 -15.03
N GLU A 203 8.17 9.06 -16.02
CA GLU A 203 7.19 9.72 -16.88
C GLU A 203 5.94 10.13 -16.10
N ASP A 204 5.65 9.45 -14.99
CA ASP A 204 4.48 9.72 -14.15
C ASP A 204 4.52 11.09 -13.47
N PHE A 205 5.70 11.64 -13.23
CA PHE A 205 5.82 12.99 -12.67
C PHE A 205 6.83 13.85 -13.43
N ALA A 206 7.22 13.41 -14.64
CA ALA A 206 8.16 14.08 -15.53
C ALA A 206 9.43 14.56 -14.81
N GLY A 207 9.99 13.71 -13.96
CA GLY A 207 11.06 14.08 -13.04
C GLY A 207 12.16 13.04 -12.96
N SER A 208 13.40 13.52 -12.78
CA SER A 208 14.53 12.64 -12.48
C SER A 208 14.79 12.54 -10.99
N PHE A 209 15.15 11.35 -10.56
CA PHE A 209 15.51 11.03 -9.18
C PHE A 209 16.72 10.10 -9.17
N ARG A 210 17.21 9.79 -7.98
CA ARG A 210 18.31 8.84 -7.79
C ARG A 210 17.85 7.71 -6.91
N GLY A 211 18.15 6.47 -7.29
CA GLY A 211 17.90 5.28 -6.48
C GLY A 211 18.49 5.42 -5.06
N LEU A 212 17.91 4.70 -4.12
CA LEU A 212 18.13 4.86 -2.68
C LEU A 212 19.40 4.19 -2.17
N HIS A 213 19.96 3.24 -2.91
CA HIS A 213 21.14 2.46 -2.52
C HIS A 213 20.98 1.93 -1.09
N LEU A 214 19.87 1.22 -0.87
CA LEU A 214 19.59 0.56 0.40
C LEU A 214 20.60 -0.58 0.61
N PRO A 215 21.05 -0.82 1.84
CA PRO A 215 21.90 -1.98 2.14
C PRO A 215 21.21 -3.29 1.72
N ARG A 216 21.97 -4.24 1.21
CA ARG A 216 21.44 -5.56 0.81
C ARG A 216 20.56 -6.22 1.90
N PRO A 217 20.90 -6.21 3.20
CA PRO A 217 20.02 -6.79 4.22
C PRO A 217 18.63 -6.15 4.30
N VAL A 218 18.51 -4.87 3.96
CA VAL A 218 17.22 -4.16 3.90
C VAL A 218 16.42 -4.61 2.68
N ILE A 219 17.09 -4.73 1.51
CA ILE A 219 16.46 -5.26 0.28
C ILE A 219 15.96 -6.68 0.48
N ASP A 220 16.78 -7.56 1.06
CA ASP A 220 16.41 -8.97 1.30
C ASP A 220 15.19 -9.09 2.24
N LYS A 221 15.06 -8.19 3.23
CA LYS A 221 13.87 -8.12 4.10
C LYS A 221 12.63 -7.67 3.35
N ILE A 222 12.73 -6.56 2.59
CA ILE A 222 11.62 -5.98 1.83
C ILE A 222 11.07 -6.98 0.81
N TYR A 223 11.95 -7.61 0.02
CA TYR A 223 11.52 -8.53 -1.07
C TYR A 223 11.19 -9.94 -0.62
N ARG A 224 11.59 -10.36 0.59
CA ARG A 224 11.42 -11.77 1.01
C ARG A 224 11.20 -11.94 2.52
N GLY A 225 12.15 -11.50 3.34
CA GLY A 225 12.18 -11.86 4.76
C GLY A 225 10.91 -11.45 5.53
N ASN A 226 10.37 -10.26 5.22
CA ASN A 226 9.17 -9.76 5.90
C ASN A 226 7.91 -10.51 5.47
N ALA A 227 7.80 -10.88 4.19
CA ALA A 227 6.68 -11.69 3.69
C ALA A 227 6.71 -13.11 4.29
N GLN A 228 7.89 -13.70 4.43
CA GLN A 228 8.10 -14.98 5.11
C GLN A 228 7.71 -14.91 6.58
N ALA A 229 8.13 -13.87 7.30
CA ALA A 229 7.78 -13.67 8.70
C ALA A 229 6.27 -13.37 8.89
N LEU A 230 5.65 -12.63 7.98
CA LEU A 230 4.22 -12.29 8.07
C LEU A 230 3.34 -13.51 7.74
N PHE A 231 3.72 -14.34 6.77
CA PHE A 231 2.93 -15.50 6.35
C PHE A 231 3.69 -16.82 6.51
N PRO A 232 4.06 -17.24 7.74
CA PRO A 232 5.00 -18.36 7.94
C PRO A 232 4.52 -19.69 7.36
N GLY A 233 3.19 -19.93 7.29
CA GLY A 233 2.62 -21.15 6.69
C GLY A 233 2.31 -21.06 5.19
N ALA A 234 2.65 -19.95 4.51
CA ALA A 234 2.41 -19.80 3.07
C ALA A 234 3.60 -20.21 2.20
N TRP A 235 4.77 -20.43 2.81
CA TRP A 235 6.02 -20.70 2.12
C TRP A 235 6.47 -22.11 2.47
N ASP A 236 6.68 -22.96 1.47
CA ASP A 236 7.40 -24.21 1.67
C ASP A 236 8.90 -23.87 1.78
N LEU A 237 9.39 -23.67 3.01
CA LEU A 237 10.78 -23.32 3.27
C LEU A 237 11.75 -24.50 3.05
N THR A 238 11.26 -25.66 2.58
CA THR A 238 12.05 -26.88 2.35
C THR A 238 12.43 -27.13 0.89
N ARG A 239 12.13 -26.19 -0.01
CA ARG A 239 12.58 -26.21 -1.42
C ARG A 239 13.52 -25.06 -1.73
#